data_AF-A0A6F9XKG0-F1
#
_entry.id   AF-A0A6F9XKG0-F1
#
_cell.length_a   1.000
_cell.length_b   1.000
_cell.length_c   1.000
_cell.angle_alpha   90.00
_cell.angle_beta   90.00
_cell.angle_gamma   90.00
#
_symmetry.space_group_name_H-M   'P 1'
#
loop_
_entity.id
_entity.type
_entity.pdbx_description
1 polymer ?
#
loop_
_entity_poly.entity_id
_entity_poly.type
_entity_poly.pdbx_seq_one_letter_code
_entity_poly.pdbx_strand_id
1 'polypeptide(L)'
;MRRLTREYSFLLILIVLIREISLPYFMGFFSANSKIQLLSELGSNKFPFHQAFDRWEFIDGILFMLGAYYIYLWAQKQAASRYAKLLALLVALYGLGDCLLTSIFVYSGSTFANWHSFLHSIASVLGYLGLYLANLLIAKIKHDNRFLVAVIGVSQLLSLGLNLLMESPLVTKASTVGLLQCVALDLMYLPLLILACLELHHKLALIRVRN
;
A
#
# COMPACT_ATOMS: atom_id res chain seq x y z
N MET A 1 -27.28 7.94 -8.71
CA MET A 1 -25.84 7.59 -8.85
C MET A 1 -24.92 8.25 -7.82
N ARG A 2 -25.02 9.55 -7.49
CA ARG A 2 -24.12 10.23 -6.50
C ARG A 2 -24.15 9.70 -5.04
N ARG A 3 -25.20 8.98 -4.62
CA ARG A 3 -25.28 8.38 -3.26
C ARG A 3 -24.57 7.02 -3.18
N LEU A 4 -24.84 6.10 -4.11
CA LEU A 4 -24.27 4.74 -4.11
C LEU A 4 -22.73 4.74 -4.18
N THR A 5 -22.11 5.61 -4.99
CA THR A 5 -20.64 5.70 -5.09
C THR A 5 -20.00 6.17 -3.77
N ARG A 6 -20.74 6.87 -2.91
CA ARG A 6 -20.27 7.38 -1.61
C ARG A 6 -20.47 6.39 -0.45
N GLU A 7 -21.29 5.36 -0.67
CA GLU A 7 -21.71 4.38 0.34
C GLU A 7 -20.73 3.20 0.41
N TYR A 8 -20.17 2.79 -0.72
CA TYR A 8 -19.23 1.66 -0.83
C TYR A 8 -17.80 2.07 -1.22
N SER A 9 -17.51 3.35 -1.15
CA SER A 9 -16.21 3.99 -1.43
C SER A 9 -15.00 3.29 -0.81
N PHE A 10 -15.14 2.86 0.44
CA PHE A 10 -14.08 2.18 1.18
C PHE A 10 -13.87 0.74 0.74
N LEU A 11 -14.80 0.14 0.00
CA LEU A 11 -14.59 -1.18 -0.58
C LEU A 11 -13.46 -1.17 -1.61
N LEU A 12 -13.26 -0.09 -2.37
CA LEU A 12 -12.15 -0.03 -3.33
C LEU A 12 -10.80 -0.03 -2.60
N ILE A 13 -10.67 0.77 -1.54
CA ILE A 13 -9.48 0.78 -0.68
C ILE A 13 -9.29 -0.58 0.00
N LEU A 14 -10.37 -1.22 0.46
CA LEU A 14 -10.29 -2.54 1.06
C LEU A 14 -9.82 -3.61 0.06
N ILE A 15 -10.40 -3.61 -1.14
CA ILE A 15 -10.06 -4.55 -2.22
C ILE A 15 -8.60 -4.38 -2.62
N VAL A 16 -8.15 -3.15 -2.88
CA VAL A 16 -6.75 -2.90 -3.30
C VAL A 16 -5.77 -3.32 -2.21
N LEU A 17 -6.04 -3.02 -0.92
CA LEU A 17 -5.15 -3.43 0.17
C LEU A 17 -5.10 -4.95 0.35
N ILE A 18 -6.24 -5.65 0.21
CA ILE A 18 -6.25 -7.12 0.25
C ILE A 18 -5.44 -7.69 -0.91
N ARG A 19 -5.56 -7.10 -2.10
CA ARG A 19 -4.80 -7.51 -3.29
C ARG A 19 -3.30 -7.33 -3.08
N GLU A 20 -2.87 -6.16 -2.63
CA GLU A 20 -1.46 -5.87 -2.30
C GLU A 20 -0.90 -6.83 -1.26
N ILE A 21 -1.61 -7.03 -0.14
CA ILE A 21 -1.18 -7.96 0.90
C ILE A 21 -1.08 -9.37 0.31
N SER A 22 -2.02 -9.80 -0.52
CA SER A 22 -2.03 -11.17 -1.05
C SER A 22 -0.99 -11.42 -2.16
N LEU A 23 -0.61 -10.40 -2.92
CA LEU A 23 0.15 -10.53 -4.16
C LEU A 23 1.52 -11.21 -3.97
N PRO A 24 2.38 -10.78 -3.03
CA PRO A 24 3.71 -11.38 -2.86
C PRO A 24 3.63 -12.84 -2.42
N TYR A 25 2.67 -13.18 -1.56
CA TYR A 25 2.47 -14.56 -1.09
C TYR A 25 1.91 -15.46 -2.19
N PHE A 26 0.95 -14.94 -2.97
CA PHE A 26 0.37 -15.66 -4.09
C PHE A 26 1.40 -15.92 -5.19
N MET A 27 2.16 -14.90 -5.59
CA MET A 27 3.22 -15.03 -6.61
C MET A 27 4.40 -15.87 -6.10
N GLY A 28 4.71 -15.80 -4.81
CA GLY A 28 5.74 -16.60 -4.16
C GLY A 28 5.50 -18.11 -4.30
N PHE A 29 4.25 -18.56 -4.41
CA PHE A 29 3.93 -19.97 -4.67
C PHE A 29 4.44 -20.46 -6.04
N PHE A 30 4.41 -19.58 -7.04
CA PHE A 30 4.80 -19.87 -8.44
C PHE A 30 6.29 -19.61 -8.72
N SER A 31 7.04 -19.14 -7.74
CA SER A 31 8.50 -18.98 -7.79
C SER A 31 9.19 -20.35 -7.92
N ALA A 32 10.32 -20.39 -8.62
CA ALA A 32 11.07 -21.63 -8.91
C ALA A 32 11.46 -22.47 -7.67
N ASN A 33 11.39 -21.89 -6.47
CA ASN A 33 11.63 -22.58 -5.19
C ASN A 33 10.47 -22.46 -4.20
N SER A 34 9.28 -21.98 -4.62
CA SER A 34 8.15 -21.63 -3.75
C SER A 34 8.53 -20.73 -2.57
N LYS A 35 9.53 -19.86 -2.78
CA LYS A 35 10.01 -18.89 -1.80
C LYS A 35 9.55 -17.52 -2.23
N ILE A 36 9.18 -16.71 -1.24
CA ILE A 36 8.93 -15.29 -1.41
C ILE A 36 10.23 -14.63 -1.87
N GLN A 37 10.18 -14.07 -3.08
CA GLN A 37 11.25 -13.27 -3.67
C GLN A 37 11.05 -11.81 -3.28
N LEU A 38 12.06 -10.97 -3.54
CA LEU A 38 11.86 -9.53 -3.42
C LEU A 38 10.74 -9.09 -4.36
N LEU A 39 9.93 -8.11 -3.95
CA LEU A 39 8.80 -7.63 -4.75
C LEU A 39 9.26 -7.15 -6.14
N SER A 40 10.41 -6.47 -6.19
CA SER A 40 11.03 -6.01 -7.43
C SER A 40 11.57 -7.14 -8.33
N GLU A 41 11.83 -8.34 -7.79
CA GLU A 41 12.22 -9.51 -8.57
C GLU A 41 11.02 -10.16 -9.27
N LEU A 42 9.81 -10.05 -8.68
CA LEU A 42 8.57 -10.54 -9.29
C LEU A 42 8.22 -9.76 -10.56
N GLY A 43 8.55 -8.47 -10.63
CA GLY A 43 8.44 -7.66 -11.84
C GLY A 43 9.60 -7.80 -12.83
N SER A 44 10.57 -8.68 -12.56
CA SER A 44 11.72 -8.87 -13.45
C SER A 44 11.38 -9.82 -14.61
N ASN A 45 11.97 -9.61 -15.78
CA ASN A 45 11.82 -10.49 -16.94
C ASN A 45 12.29 -11.95 -16.68
N LYS A 46 12.99 -12.20 -15.57
CA LYS A 46 13.44 -13.54 -15.17
C LYS A 46 12.33 -14.34 -14.48
N PHE A 47 11.29 -13.67 -13.97
CA PHE A 47 10.17 -14.32 -13.32
C PHE A 47 9.14 -14.79 -14.38
N PRO A 48 8.74 -16.08 -14.39
CA PRO A 48 7.87 -16.63 -15.42
C PRO A 48 6.46 -15.99 -15.45
N PHE A 49 6.02 -15.43 -14.32
CA PHE A 49 4.71 -14.77 -14.22
C PHE A 49 4.80 -13.24 -14.08
N HIS A 50 5.91 -12.61 -14.54
CA HIS A 50 6.09 -11.16 -14.42
C HIS A 50 4.95 -10.37 -15.08
N GLN A 51 4.45 -10.81 -16.25
CA GLN A 51 3.32 -10.14 -16.90
C GLN A 51 2.03 -10.18 -16.07
N ALA A 52 1.84 -11.22 -15.25
CA ALA A 52 0.69 -11.29 -14.35
C ALA A 52 0.88 -10.34 -13.16
N PHE A 53 2.11 -10.25 -12.63
CA PHE A 53 2.50 -9.26 -11.62
C PHE A 53 2.28 -7.83 -12.14
N ASP A 54 2.80 -7.50 -13.33
CA ASP A 54 2.67 -6.16 -13.92
C ASP A 54 1.22 -5.75 -14.11
N ARG A 55 0.36 -6.65 -14.63
CA ARG A 55 -1.07 -6.38 -14.76
C ARG A 55 -1.74 -6.20 -13.40
N TRP A 56 -1.32 -6.96 -12.40
CA TRP A 56 -1.88 -6.90 -11.06
C TRP A 56 -1.62 -5.53 -10.44
N GLU A 57 -0.36 -5.12 -10.42
CA GLU A 57 0.14 -3.82 -9.95
C GLU A 57 -0.48 -2.66 -10.73
N PHE A 58 -0.62 -2.79 -12.04
CA PHE A 58 -1.26 -1.76 -12.87
C PHE A 58 -2.71 -1.52 -12.43
N ILE A 59 -3.48 -2.59 -12.18
CA ILE A 59 -4.86 -2.48 -11.72
C ILE A 59 -4.89 -1.90 -10.30
N ASP A 60 -4.00 -2.34 -9.40
CA ASP A 60 -3.97 -1.84 -8.03
C ASP A 60 -3.61 -0.35 -7.96
N GLY A 61 -2.70 0.11 -8.80
CA GLY A 61 -2.40 1.52 -8.95
C GLY A 61 -3.62 2.35 -9.37
N ILE A 62 -4.42 1.89 -10.33
CA ILE A 62 -5.69 2.54 -10.70
C ILE A 62 -6.67 2.56 -9.52
N LEU A 63 -6.81 1.43 -8.81
CA LEU A 63 -7.71 1.32 -7.67
C LEU A 63 -7.29 2.24 -6.51
N PHE A 64 -5.99 2.39 -6.23
CA PHE A 64 -5.49 3.35 -5.26
C PHE A 64 -5.78 4.79 -5.67
N MET A 65 -5.63 5.14 -6.96
CA MET A 65 -5.95 6.48 -7.47
C MET A 65 -7.44 6.80 -7.30
N LEU A 66 -8.32 5.84 -7.61
CA LEU A 66 -9.76 5.98 -7.37
C LEU A 66 -10.07 6.03 -5.85
N GLY A 67 -9.39 5.19 -5.07
CA GLY A 67 -9.47 5.13 -3.61
C GLY A 67 -9.08 6.44 -2.94
N ALA A 68 -8.06 7.13 -3.46
CA ALA A 68 -7.58 8.41 -2.96
C ALA A 68 -8.67 9.49 -2.99
N TYR A 69 -9.51 9.50 -4.03
CA TYR A 69 -10.67 10.39 -4.09
C TYR A 69 -11.66 10.14 -2.94
N TYR A 70 -11.82 8.89 -2.52
CA TYR A 70 -12.69 8.55 -1.40
C TYR A 70 -12.08 8.91 -0.04
N ILE A 71 -10.78 8.74 0.11
CA ILE A 71 -10.03 9.24 1.27
C ILE A 71 -10.15 10.76 1.38
N TYR A 72 -10.10 11.49 0.27
CA TYR A 72 -10.38 12.94 0.25
C TYR A 72 -11.78 13.25 0.80
N LEU A 73 -12.82 12.59 0.29
CA LEU A 73 -14.20 12.81 0.73
C LEU A 73 -14.42 12.44 2.21
N TRP A 74 -13.73 11.43 2.71
CA TRP A 74 -13.74 11.05 4.12
C TRP A 74 -13.08 12.13 4.98
N ALA A 75 -11.88 12.57 4.64
CA ALA A 75 -11.15 13.56 5.42
C ALA A 75 -11.88 14.92 5.46
N GLN A 76 -12.58 15.30 4.39
CA GLN A 76 -13.46 16.47 4.37
C GLN A 76 -14.59 16.37 5.42
N LYS A 77 -15.14 15.18 5.67
CA LYS A 77 -16.22 14.99 6.64
C LYS A 77 -15.74 15.03 8.10
N GLN A 78 -14.49 14.67 8.36
CA GLN A 78 -13.92 14.63 9.71
C GLN A 78 -13.51 16.02 10.24
N ALA A 79 -14.07 17.12 9.71
CA ALA A 79 -13.63 18.50 9.96
C ALA A 79 -12.12 18.75 9.70
N ALA A 80 -11.45 17.84 8.97
CA ALA A 80 -10.03 17.90 8.64
C ALA A 80 -9.79 18.41 7.21
N SER A 81 -10.60 19.38 6.76
CA SER A 81 -10.61 19.88 5.38
C SER A 81 -9.23 20.38 4.91
N ARG A 82 -8.43 20.95 5.82
CA ARG A 82 -7.05 21.41 5.55
C ARG A 82 -6.09 20.29 5.14
N TYR A 83 -6.30 19.07 5.63
CA TYR A 83 -5.42 17.92 5.35
C TYR A 83 -5.99 16.98 4.29
N ALA A 84 -7.27 17.12 3.93
CA ALA A 84 -7.94 16.20 3.03
C ALA A 84 -7.29 16.10 1.64
N LYS A 85 -6.90 17.24 1.05
CA LYS A 85 -6.22 17.25 -0.26
C LYS A 85 -4.85 16.58 -0.18
N LEU A 86 -4.07 16.93 0.85
CA LEU A 86 -2.73 16.38 1.05
C LEU A 86 -2.78 14.87 1.28
N LEU A 87 -3.68 14.40 2.15
CA LEU A 87 -3.84 12.98 2.41
C LEU A 87 -4.19 12.19 1.15
N ALA A 88 -5.12 12.69 0.35
CA ALA A 88 -5.48 12.05 -0.91
C ALA A 88 -4.32 12.07 -1.91
N LEU A 89 -3.57 13.16 -2.00
CA LEU A 89 -2.39 13.24 -2.85
C LEU A 89 -1.34 12.20 -2.44
N LEU A 90 -1.12 11.98 -1.15
CA LEU A 90 -0.15 11.01 -0.64
C LEU A 90 -0.57 9.56 -0.94
N VAL A 91 -1.86 9.23 -0.79
CA VAL A 91 -2.39 7.92 -1.20
C VAL A 91 -2.33 7.73 -2.72
N ALA A 92 -2.61 8.77 -3.48
CA ALA A 92 -2.46 8.75 -4.94
C ALA A 92 -0.99 8.59 -5.36
N LEU A 93 -0.07 9.27 -4.67
CA LEU A 93 1.37 9.13 -4.89
C LEU A 93 1.84 7.71 -4.64
N TYR A 94 1.30 7.04 -3.62
CA TYR A 94 1.56 5.61 -3.38
C TYR A 94 1.12 4.76 -4.58
N GLY A 95 -0.15 4.83 -4.99
CA GLY A 95 -0.65 4.05 -6.13
C GLY A 95 0.03 4.37 -7.46
N LEU A 96 0.46 5.62 -7.65
CA LEU A 96 1.22 6.01 -8.83
C LEU A 96 2.64 5.46 -8.79
N GLY A 97 3.37 5.71 -7.70
CA GLY A 97 4.79 5.41 -7.59
C GLY A 97 5.05 3.92 -7.44
N ASP A 98 4.41 3.30 -6.46
CA ASP A 98 4.74 1.93 -6.05
C ASP A 98 3.99 0.86 -6.83
N CYS A 99 2.84 1.19 -7.42
CA CYS A 99 2.07 0.24 -8.23
C CYS A 99 2.17 0.54 -9.74
N LEU A 100 1.67 1.71 -10.19
CA LEU A 100 1.63 2.02 -11.64
C LEU A 100 3.02 2.10 -12.26
N LEU A 101 3.92 2.92 -11.71
CA LEU A 101 5.24 3.09 -12.29
C LEU A 101 6.09 1.81 -12.16
N THR A 102 5.92 1.04 -11.08
CA THR A 102 6.51 -0.31 -10.92
C THR A 102 6.06 -1.26 -12.03
N SER A 103 4.78 -1.25 -12.41
CA SER A 103 4.26 -2.09 -13.50
C SER A 103 4.75 -1.69 -14.90
N ILE A 104 5.12 -0.42 -15.09
CA ILE A 104 5.55 0.12 -16.40
C ILE A 104 7.08 0.02 -16.55
N PHE A 105 7.82 0.27 -15.47
CA PHE A 105 9.28 0.32 -15.49
C PHE A 105 9.87 -0.93 -14.86
N VAL A 106 10.39 -1.81 -15.70
CA VAL A 106 10.99 -3.08 -15.28
C VAL A 106 12.31 -2.86 -14.54
N TYR A 107 12.40 -3.40 -13.33
CA TYR A 107 13.62 -3.40 -12.53
C TYR A 107 14.62 -4.46 -13.02
N SER A 108 15.86 -4.05 -13.24
CA SER A 108 16.92 -4.89 -13.80
C SER A 108 17.95 -5.38 -12.77
N GLY A 109 17.60 -5.38 -11.48
CA GLY A 109 18.43 -5.92 -10.39
C GLY A 109 19.31 -4.90 -9.67
N SER A 110 19.58 -3.73 -10.25
CA SER A 110 20.21 -2.61 -9.55
C SER A 110 19.61 -1.27 -9.94
N THR A 111 19.52 -0.35 -8.97
CA THR A 111 18.95 1.00 -9.15
C THR A 111 19.60 1.78 -10.30
N PHE A 112 20.92 1.66 -10.46
CA PHE A 112 21.68 2.39 -11.49
C PHE A 112 21.98 1.55 -12.74
N ALA A 113 21.33 0.39 -12.91
CA ALA A 113 21.53 -0.45 -14.08
C ALA A 113 21.14 0.27 -15.39
N ASN A 114 20.01 0.98 -15.38
CA ASN A 114 19.48 1.71 -16.52
C ASN A 114 18.42 2.72 -16.07
N TRP A 115 17.97 3.55 -17.01
CA TRP A 115 16.98 4.59 -16.76
C TRP A 115 15.65 4.05 -16.20
N HIS A 116 15.18 2.89 -16.68
CA HIS A 116 13.95 2.28 -16.16
C HIS A 116 14.10 1.82 -14.71
N SER A 117 15.22 1.17 -14.36
CA SER A 117 15.47 0.71 -12.99
C SER A 117 15.63 1.88 -12.02
N PHE A 118 16.24 2.98 -12.47
CA PHE A 118 16.34 4.21 -11.69
C PHE A 118 14.96 4.83 -11.44
N LEU A 119 14.14 4.97 -12.49
CA LEU A 119 12.77 5.48 -12.38
C LEU A 119 11.89 4.59 -11.50
N HIS A 120 12.01 3.27 -11.62
CA HIS A 120 11.32 2.30 -10.75
C HIS A 120 11.70 2.55 -9.29
N SER A 121 13.00 2.54 -8.96
CA SER A 121 13.44 2.69 -7.57
C SER A 121 13.02 4.03 -6.95
N ILE A 122 13.17 5.15 -7.66
CA ILE A 122 12.75 6.45 -7.12
C ILE A 122 11.23 6.55 -6.98
N ALA A 123 10.47 5.94 -7.90
CA ALA A 123 9.02 5.89 -7.82
C ALA A 123 8.54 5.07 -6.61
N SER A 124 9.11 3.89 -6.36
CA SER A 124 8.77 3.06 -5.20
C SER A 124 9.11 3.78 -3.88
N VAL A 125 10.29 4.43 -3.79
CA VAL A 125 10.68 5.20 -2.59
C VAL A 125 9.70 6.35 -2.33
N LEU A 126 9.33 7.11 -3.36
CA LEU A 126 8.35 8.19 -3.23
C LEU A 126 6.96 7.65 -2.89
N GLY A 127 6.59 6.50 -3.43
CA GLY A 127 5.35 5.80 -3.10
C GLY A 127 5.31 5.43 -1.61
N TYR A 128 6.30 4.67 -1.12
CA TYR A 128 6.41 4.29 0.29
C TYR A 128 6.39 5.49 1.23
N LEU A 129 7.18 6.52 0.92
CA LEU A 129 7.18 7.75 1.70
C LEU A 129 5.78 8.40 1.71
N GLY A 130 5.10 8.41 0.56
CA GLY A 130 3.72 8.84 0.44
C GLY A 130 2.80 8.12 1.42
N LEU A 131 2.84 6.79 1.47
CA LEU A 131 1.98 6.01 2.36
C LEU A 131 2.34 6.18 3.84
N TYR A 132 3.62 6.23 4.20
CA TYR A 132 4.06 6.55 5.57
C TYR A 132 3.47 7.89 6.04
N LEU A 133 3.60 8.93 5.21
CA LEU A 133 3.09 10.26 5.53
C LEU A 133 1.55 10.28 5.57
N ALA A 134 0.88 9.51 4.70
CA ALA A 134 -0.57 9.36 4.72
C ALA A 134 -1.05 8.76 6.06
N ASN A 135 -0.38 7.70 6.53
CA ASN A 135 -0.70 7.07 7.82
C ASN A 135 -0.50 8.03 8.99
N LEU A 136 0.58 8.82 9.00
CA LEU A 136 0.80 9.85 10.03
C LEU A 136 -0.28 10.95 10.00
N LEU A 137 -0.73 11.38 8.82
CA LEU A 137 -1.85 12.30 8.71
C LEU A 137 -3.16 11.70 9.20
N ILE A 138 -3.41 10.41 8.95
CA ILE A 138 -4.58 9.70 9.50
C ILE A 138 -4.52 9.70 11.03
N ALA A 139 -3.38 9.40 11.64
CA ALA A 139 -3.21 9.47 13.10
C ALA A 139 -3.50 10.88 13.63
N LYS A 140 -3.04 11.92 12.93
CA LYS A 140 -3.32 13.31 13.30
C LYS A 140 -4.81 13.66 13.20
N ILE A 141 -5.50 13.19 12.16
CA ILE A 141 -6.94 13.41 11.98
C ILE A 141 -7.75 12.66 13.04
N LYS A 142 -7.35 11.43 13.36
CA LYS A 142 -8.02 10.54 14.33
C LYS A 142 -7.33 10.52 15.69
N HIS A 143 -6.74 11.64 16.11
CA HIS A 143 -5.98 11.75 17.36
C HIS A 143 -6.77 11.32 18.61
N ASP A 144 -8.09 11.49 18.61
CA ASP A 144 -8.97 11.04 19.70
C ASP A 144 -9.11 9.51 19.79
N ASN A 145 -8.87 8.80 18.68
CA ASN A 145 -8.89 7.35 18.63
C ASN A 145 -7.51 6.78 18.99
N ARG A 146 -7.24 6.67 20.30
CA ARG A 146 -5.97 6.18 20.85
C ARG A 146 -5.55 4.81 20.31
N PHE A 147 -6.50 3.92 20.06
CA PHE A 147 -6.22 2.61 19.47
C PHE A 147 -5.65 2.74 18.05
N LEU A 148 -6.32 3.49 17.17
CA LEU A 148 -5.86 3.69 15.80
C LEU A 148 -4.50 4.41 15.75
N VAL A 149 -4.30 5.42 16.61
CA VAL A 149 -3.01 6.12 16.72
C VAL A 149 -1.90 5.18 17.18
N ALA A 150 -2.14 4.33 18.18
CA ALA A 150 -1.17 3.35 18.65
C ALA A 150 -0.82 2.33 17.55
N VAL A 151 -1.84 1.81 16.85
CA VAL A 151 -1.63 0.89 15.73
C VAL A 151 -0.80 1.55 14.62
N ILE A 152 -1.09 2.80 14.25
CA ILE A 152 -0.26 3.55 13.30
C ILE A 152 1.17 3.64 13.81
N GLY A 153 1.39 4.16 15.01
CA GLY A 153 2.74 4.34 15.56
C GLY A 153 3.54 3.03 15.59
N VAL A 154 2.97 1.96 16.14
CA VAL A 154 3.65 0.66 16.25
C VAL A 154 3.92 0.05 14.88
N SER A 155 2.92 0.02 14.00
CA SER A 155 3.08 -0.59 12.67
C SER A 155 4.10 0.14 11.81
N GLN A 156 4.11 1.48 11.81
CA GLN A 156 5.08 2.26 11.04
C GLN A 156 6.51 2.09 11.60
N LEU A 157 6.67 2.09 12.94
CA LEU A 157 7.98 1.87 13.56
C LEU A 157 8.53 0.47 13.28
N LEU A 158 7.68 -0.56 13.38
CA LEU A 158 8.07 -1.92 13.05
C LEU A 158 8.41 -2.05 11.57
N SER A 159 7.59 -1.49 10.67
CA SER A 159 7.84 -1.48 9.23
C SER A 159 9.20 -0.82 8.90
N LEU A 160 9.49 0.36 9.48
CA LEU A 160 10.80 1.01 9.32
C LEU A 160 11.94 0.18 9.89
N GLY A 161 11.77 -0.41 11.08
CA GLY A 161 12.76 -1.28 11.70
C GLY A 161 13.09 -2.52 10.85
N LEU A 162 12.08 -3.12 10.23
CA LEU A 162 12.27 -4.24 9.29
C LEU A 162 13.00 -3.79 8.02
N ASN A 163 12.65 -2.64 7.45
CA ASN A 163 13.38 -2.08 6.31
C ASN A 163 14.86 -1.84 6.62
N LEU A 164 15.18 -1.27 7.79
CA LEU A 164 16.57 -1.10 8.22
C LEU A 164 17.28 -2.44 8.48
N LEU A 165 16.57 -3.43 9.02
CA LEU A 165 17.13 -4.77 9.26
C LEU A 165 17.49 -5.49 7.96
N MET A 166 16.69 -5.31 6.90
CA MET A 166 16.97 -5.89 5.58
C MET A 166 18.24 -5.34 4.93
N GLU A 167 18.57 -4.07 5.18
CA GLU A 167 19.81 -3.44 4.71
C GLU A 167 21.04 -3.77 5.59
N SER A 168 20.82 -4.45 6.72
CA SER A 168 21.89 -4.80 7.66
C SER A 168 22.62 -6.08 7.23
N PRO A 169 23.90 -6.27 7.63
CA PRO A 169 24.64 -7.50 7.36
C PRO A 169 24.11 -8.72 8.14
N LEU A 170 23.12 -8.54 9.02
CA LEU A 170 22.54 -9.61 9.85
C LEU A 170 21.61 -10.53 9.04
N VAL A 171 21.03 -10.04 7.95
CA VAL A 171 20.09 -10.79 7.11
C VAL A 171 20.67 -10.99 5.72
N THR A 172 21.30 -12.13 5.50
CA THR A 172 22.02 -12.43 4.24
C THR A 172 21.24 -13.30 3.27
N LYS A 173 20.21 -14.01 3.74
CA LYS A 173 19.40 -14.91 2.90
C LYS A 173 18.35 -14.12 2.15
N ALA A 174 18.42 -14.11 0.81
CA ALA A 174 17.47 -13.40 -0.06
C ALA A 174 15.99 -13.75 0.22
N SER A 175 15.67 -15.00 0.52
CA SER A 175 14.29 -15.39 0.87
C SER A 175 13.81 -14.80 2.19
N THR A 176 14.72 -14.58 3.14
CA THR A 176 14.40 -13.91 4.41
C THR A 176 14.19 -12.43 4.17
N VAL A 177 15.02 -11.80 3.32
CA VAL A 177 14.83 -10.41 2.90
C VAL A 177 13.46 -10.23 2.24
N GLY A 178 13.10 -11.07 1.26
CA GLY A 178 11.79 -11.00 0.60
C GLY A 178 10.61 -11.16 1.57
N LEU A 179 10.70 -12.11 2.51
CA LEU A 179 9.69 -12.27 3.58
C LEU A 179 9.57 -11.03 4.47
N LEU A 180 10.71 -10.49 4.94
CA LEU A 180 10.73 -9.30 5.78
C LEU A 180 10.20 -8.07 5.03
N GLN A 181 10.45 -7.98 3.72
CA GLN A 181 9.91 -6.93 2.86
C GLN A 181 8.39 -7.00 2.82
N CYS A 182 7.83 -8.19 2.60
CA CYS A 182 6.37 -8.39 2.59
C CYS A 182 5.74 -8.00 3.93
N VAL A 183 6.32 -8.46 5.04
CA VAL A 183 5.82 -8.10 6.39
C VAL A 183 5.94 -6.59 6.65
N ALA A 184 7.03 -5.95 6.21
CA ALA A 184 7.20 -4.51 6.34
C ALA A 184 6.13 -3.73 5.56
N LEU A 185 5.77 -4.20 4.36
CA LEU A 185 4.71 -3.62 3.54
C LEU A 185 3.33 -3.85 4.14
N ASP A 186 3.03 -5.07 4.61
CA ASP A 186 1.77 -5.40 5.27
C ASP A 186 1.53 -4.51 6.49
N LEU A 187 2.58 -4.24 7.29
CA LEU A 187 2.53 -3.29 8.40
C LEU A 187 2.28 -1.85 7.94
N MET A 188 2.76 -1.47 6.75
CA MET A 188 2.50 -0.15 6.17
C MET A 188 1.04 0.00 5.69
N TYR A 189 0.44 -1.08 5.18
CA TYR A 189 -0.97 -1.12 4.75
C TYR A 189 -1.97 -1.20 5.91
N LEU A 190 -1.58 -1.85 7.02
CA LEU A 190 -2.45 -2.19 8.13
C LEU A 190 -3.29 -0.99 8.67
N PRO A 191 -2.75 0.22 8.85
CA PRO A 191 -3.56 1.35 9.31
C PRO A 191 -4.68 1.74 8.37
N LEU A 192 -4.41 1.78 7.06
CA LEU A 192 -5.39 2.13 6.05
C LEU A 192 -6.45 1.02 5.93
N LEU A 193 -6.05 -0.24 6.09
CA LEU A 193 -6.94 -1.39 6.13
C LEU A 193 -7.91 -1.32 7.32
N ILE A 194 -7.39 -1.06 8.53
CA ILE A 194 -8.21 -0.91 9.74
C ILE A 194 -9.15 0.28 9.60
N LEU A 195 -8.67 1.41 9.07
CA LEU A 195 -9.51 2.57 8.82
C LEU A 195 -10.66 2.22 7.87
N ALA A 196 -10.37 1.53 6.77
CA ALA A 196 -11.41 1.11 5.81
C ALA A 196 -12.44 0.18 6.45
N CYS A 197 -12.00 -0.79 7.26
CA CYS A 197 -12.88 -1.69 8.00
C CYS A 197 -13.77 -0.95 9.02
N LEU A 198 -13.21 -0.03 9.81
CA LEU A 198 -13.96 0.76 10.79
C LEU A 198 -15.04 1.62 10.13
N GLU A 199 -14.69 2.29 9.03
CA GLU A 199 -15.63 3.14 8.29
C GLU A 199 -16.72 2.33 7.59
N LEU A 200 -16.39 1.13 7.08
CA LEU A 200 -17.37 0.21 6.52
C LEU A 200 -18.33 -0.31 7.60
N HIS A 201 -17.80 -0.75 8.74
CA HIS A 201 -18.60 -1.25 9.85
C HIS A 201 -19.57 -0.17 10.38
N HIS A 202 -19.06 1.05 10.60
CA HIS A 202 -19.88 2.18 11.04
C HIS A 202 -21.03 2.48 10.07
N LYS A 203 -20.77 2.43 8.77
CA LYS A 203 -21.82 2.62 7.74
C LYS A 203 -22.87 1.50 7.75
N LEU A 204 -22.44 0.24 7.85
CA LEU A 204 -23.37 -0.90 7.90
C LEU A 204 -24.27 -0.83 9.14
N ALA A 205 -23.73 -0.40 10.28
CA ALA A 205 -24.51 -0.17 11.49
C ALA A 205 -25.57 0.92 11.29
N LEU A 206 -25.23 2.04 10.64
CA LEU A 206 -26.20 3.12 10.34
C LEU A 206 -27.31 2.68 9.39
N ILE A 207 -27.02 1.80 8.43
CA ILE A 207 -28.05 1.23 7.53
C ILE A 207 -28.99 0.32 8.31
N ARG A 208 -28.46 -0.54 9.19
CA ARG A 208 -29.27 -1.45 10.01
C ARG A 208 -30.21 -0.72 10.96
N VAL A 209 -29.83 0.44 11.49
CA VAL A 209 -30.69 1.26 12.37
C VAL A 209 -31.79 2.01 11.60
N ARG A 210 -31.61 2.21 10.29
CA ARG A 210 -32.54 2.99 9.45
C ARG A 210 -33.63 2.13 8.80
N ASN A 211 -33.46 0.81 8.76
CA ASN A 211 -34.42 -0.17 8.26
C ASN A 211 -35.12 -0.88 9.42
#